data_AF-A0A9P7S1R5-F1
#
_entry.id   AF-A0A9P7S1R5-F1
#
_cell.length_a   1.000
_cell.length_b   1.000
_cell.length_c   1.000
_cell.angle_alpha   90.00
_cell.angle_beta   90.00
_cell.angle_gamma   90.00
#
_symmetry.space_group_name_H-M   'P 1'
#
loop_
_entity.id
_entity.type
_entity.pdbx_description
1 polymer ?
#
loop_
_entity_poly.entity_id
_entity_poly.type
_entity_poly.pdbx_seq_one_letter_code
_entity_poly.pdbx_strand_id
1 'polypeptide(L)'
;MSGPLDPSHPQEHGHLSGKLSPDVVHSQDSNNTVTANTRNAYKPLTDASSVDLLFLQIRAFLEAIEDVDVEPETVQELIQLLTGKESNIEDQTSEAIEVLSDDEHDDGNEDYDPEKDSDPQELDISALFTRKHDDTWSKAEIKSMMHDLKEKGSEYFVRHYVVLLGVPIPKLLLAFGINLCSELRHLSGPTMRYFLRVAMFRELRIRERLTQYSTITDAVNLIRKSKRILILTGAGISVSCGIPDFRSRNGLYASLGEYDLDDPQQMFDINYFRENPSVFYSFASQIYPSNFVPSPCHQFIKLVESHDKLLRNYTQNIDTLEVSVGVQRVIQCHGSFATASCLLCRRRVPGKEIEVEILGRRVPLCKVCNAPGTPPKKTKKSKKKAKGEWDSDEEDESDGPTYPPGIMKPDIIFFGEKLSDEFDNSLEQDRNIVDLLIVIGTSLKVAPVADILSHLPHSVPQILINKTPIRHINPDIVLLGNADDIVINLCEQLGWELPPPDPAPPTINLTGRLQPPRGNPNTKKRVSEEIIESDPPRQVGDSHVWLFPGAEGGKWLSDLEKEVERRARETEGATSANGAMSIPPTRGSSPTSRSASLTREVKKARII
;
A
#
# COMPACT_ATOMS: atom_id res chain seq x y z
N MET A 1 26.13 -60.69 -8.66
CA MET A 1 26.70 -61.72 -7.75
C MET A 1 26.80 -61.05 -6.38
N SER A 2 26.04 -61.37 -5.33
CA SER A 2 25.70 -62.66 -4.70
C SER A 2 26.86 -63.26 -3.89
N GLY A 3 26.81 -63.12 -2.56
CA GLY A 3 27.78 -63.70 -1.62
C GLY A 3 27.94 -62.89 -0.31
N PRO A 4 27.14 -63.18 0.74
CA PRO A 4 27.37 -62.68 2.10
C PRO A 4 28.28 -63.63 2.90
N LEU A 5 28.64 -63.26 4.14
CA LEU A 5 28.57 -64.13 5.34
C LEU A 5 28.88 -63.35 6.64
N ASP A 6 28.60 -63.99 7.78
CA ASP A 6 28.43 -63.41 9.14
C ASP A 6 29.37 -64.13 10.15
N PRO A 7 29.07 -64.25 11.45
CA PRO A 7 29.35 -63.33 12.57
C PRO A 7 30.59 -63.68 13.44
N SER A 8 30.95 -62.86 14.42
CA SER A 8 31.37 -63.32 15.79
C SER A 8 31.58 -62.19 16.83
N HIS A 9 31.50 -62.59 18.12
CA HIS A 9 31.55 -61.83 19.39
C HIS A 9 32.27 -62.75 20.43
N PRO A 10 32.59 -62.38 21.69
CA PRO A 10 32.75 -61.07 22.38
C PRO A 10 34.03 -61.04 23.31
N GLN A 11 34.02 -60.26 24.41
CA GLN A 11 34.78 -60.44 25.69
C GLN A 11 36.32 -60.12 25.71
N GLU A 12 37.01 -59.72 26.81
CA GLU A 12 36.72 -59.60 28.28
C GLU A 12 37.33 -58.34 29.00
N HIS A 13 36.70 -57.97 30.13
CA HIS A 13 37.11 -57.38 31.45
C HIS A 13 38.45 -56.65 31.79
N GLY A 14 38.36 -55.69 32.75
CA GLY A 14 39.50 -55.06 33.47
C GLY A 14 39.17 -54.16 34.70
N HIS A 15 39.00 -54.78 35.88
CA HIS A 15 39.14 -54.32 37.31
C HIS A 15 39.06 -52.84 37.83
N LEU A 16 38.25 -52.65 38.91
CA LEU A 16 38.54 -52.15 40.30
C LEU A 16 39.54 -50.99 40.56
N SER A 17 39.44 -50.07 41.55
CA SER A 17 38.47 -49.59 42.59
C SER A 17 39.15 -48.39 43.34
N GLY A 18 38.69 -47.64 44.38
CA GLY A 18 37.48 -47.55 45.25
C GLY A 18 37.81 -46.81 46.60
N LYS A 19 36.80 -46.38 47.40
CA LYS A 19 36.88 -45.60 48.71
C LYS A 19 37.19 -44.09 48.60
N LEU A 20 36.87 -43.15 49.53
CA LEU A 20 35.94 -43.02 50.71
C LEU A 20 35.74 -41.50 51.07
N SER A 21 34.70 -41.16 51.85
CA SER A 21 34.27 -39.80 52.33
C SER A 21 34.90 -39.41 53.71
N PRO A 22 34.52 -38.33 54.48
CA PRO A 22 33.41 -37.33 54.40
C PRO A 22 33.75 -35.85 54.80
N ASP A 23 32.76 -35.11 55.35
CA ASP A 23 32.70 -33.75 55.98
C ASP A 23 32.16 -32.60 55.07
N VAL A 24 30.98 -31.94 55.23
CA VAL A 24 29.96 -31.66 56.29
C VAL A 24 30.05 -30.26 56.95
N VAL A 25 29.23 -29.31 56.49
CA VAL A 25 28.58 -28.19 57.26
C VAL A 25 27.22 -27.85 56.60
N HIS A 26 26.22 -27.37 57.36
CA HIS A 26 24.83 -27.12 56.93
C HIS A 26 24.46 -25.65 56.64
N SER A 27 23.64 -25.42 55.61
CA SER A 27 22.44 -24.55 55.54
C SER A 27 21.75 -24.86 54.19
N GLN A 28 20.48 -25.26 54.08
CA GLN A 28 19.21 -24.58 54.41
C GLN A 28 19.04 -23.25 53.64
N ASP A 29 18.07 -23.10 52.72
CA ASP A 29 16.93 -23.98 52.35
C ASP A 29 16.61 -24.01 50.83
N SER A 30 15.67 -24.90 50.49
CA SER A 30 14.92 -25.09 49.24
C SER A 30 14.18 -23.83 48.74
N ASN A 31 13.70 -23.70 47.48
CA ASN A 31 13.71 -24.56 46.28
C ASN A 31 13.47 -23.66 45.04
N ASN A 32 14.25 -23.77 43.96
CA ASN A 32 13.71 -24.13 42.63
C ASN A 32 14.83 -24.50 41.64
N THR A 33 14.51 -25.30 40.63
CA THR A 33 15.54 -26.02 39.83
C THR A 33 15.95 -25.28 38.56
N VAL A 34 17.22 -24.85 38.49
CA VAL A 34 17.87 -24.40 37.24
C VAL A 34 19.02 -25.35 36.90
N THR A 35 18.74 -26.36 36.08
CA THR A 35 19.79 -27.19 35.45
C THR A 35 19.43 -27.51 34.01
N ALA A 36 20.31 -27.03 33.12
CA ALA A 36 20.32 -27.21 31.68
C ALA A 36 19.92 -28.61 31.18
N ASN A 37 19.31 -28.64 29.98
CA ASN A 37 19.53 -29.75 29.08
C ASN A 37 20.08 -29.29 27.72
N THR A 38 21.35 -29.65 27.53
CA THR A 38 22.00 -30.07 26.27
C THR A 38 21.52 -29.54 24.91
N ARG A 39 22.46 -28.85 24.24
CA ARG A 39 22.76 -28.91 22.79
C ARG A 39 21.69 -29.59 21.90
N ASN A 40 20.97 -28.79 21.13
CA ASN A 40 20.69 -29.15 19.74
C ASN A 40 21.48 -28.20 18.84
N ALA A 41 22.38 -28.75 18.02
CA ALA A 41 23.09 -27.96 17.01
C ALA A 41 22.14 -27.76 15.82
N TYR A 42 22.12 -26.55 15.25
CA TYR A 42 21.41 -26.30 14.01
C TYR A 42 21.91 -27.26 12.92
N LYS A 43 21.06 -28.16 12.46
CA LYS A 43 21.22 -28.81 11.16
C LYS A 43 21.01 -27.75 10.08
N PRO A 44 21.86 -27.68 9.05
CA PRO A 44 21.54 -26.91 7.85
C PRO A 44 20.23 -27.39 7.22
N LEU A 45 19.46 -26.46 6.64
CA LEU A 45 18.29 -26.77 5.82
C LEU A 45 18.73 -27.34 4.46
N THR A 46 19.15 -28.59 4.46
CA THR A 46 19.59 -29.33 3.26
C THR A 46 18.74 -30.58 3.04
N ASP A 47 17.44 -30.37 2.85
CA ASP A 47 16.52 -31.15 2.01
C ASP A 47 15.09 -30.62 2.24
N ALA A 48 14.71 -29.58 1.48
CA ALA A 48 13.30 -29.30 1.25
C ALA A 48 12.80 -30.27 0.17
N SER A 49 11.66 -30.90 0.38
CA SER A 49 11.09 -31.84 -0.58
C SER A 49 10.61 -31.10 -1.84
N SER A 50 10.51 -31.83 -2.95
CA SER A 50 9.93 -31.29 -4.19
C SER A 50 8.44 -30.96 -4.07
N VAL A 51 7.76 -31.49 -3.05
CA VAL A 51 6.37 -31.15 -2.71
C VAL A 51 6.33 -29.82 -1.97
N ASP A 52 7.20 -29.62 -0.98
CA ASP A 52 7.26 -28.42 -0.14
C ASP A 52 7.55 -27.17 -1.00
N LEU A 53 8.50 -27.29 -1.94
CA LEU A 53 8.83 -26.21 -2.88
C LEU A 53 7.67 -25.89 -3.84
N LEU A 54 6.91 -26.90 -4.29
CA LEU A 54 5.72 -26.70 -5.12
C LEU A 54 4.62 -25.98 -4.33
N PHE A 55 4.34 -26.43 -3.10
CA PHE A 55 3.32 -25.83 -2.24
C PHE A 55 3.65 -24.37 -1.93
N LEU A 56 4.89 -24.09 -1.51
CA LEU A 56 5.35 -22.73 -1.21
C LEU A 56 5.30 -21.81 -2.44
N GLN A 57 5.62 -22.31 -3.63
CA GLN A 57 5.50 -21.54 -4.88
C GLN A 57 4.04 -21.30 -5.28
N ILE A 58 3.14 -22.29 -5.15
CA ILE A 58 1.71 -22.07 -5.42
C ILE A 58 1.14 -21.06 -4.44
N ARG A 59 1.39 -21.21 -3.13
CA ARG A 59 0.85 -20.29 -2.11
C ARG A 59 1.28 -18.85 -2.36
N ALA A 60 2.56 -18.59 -2.64
CA ALA A 60 3.05 -17.26 -2.99
C ALA A 60 2.46 -16.67 -4.30
N PHE A 61 1.94 -17.51 -5.22
CA PHE A 61 1.20 -17.06 -6.39
C PHE A 61 -0.31 -16.92 -6.15
N LEU A 62 -0.87 -17.55 -5.12
CA LEU A 62 -2.26 -17.35 -4.68
C LEU A 62 -2.39 -16.09 -3.79
N GLU A 63 -1.44 -15.88 -2.87
CA GLU A 63 -1.28 -14.64 -2.07
C GLU A 63 -1.24 -13.39 -2.98
N ALA A 64 -0.65 -13.51 -4.18
CA ALA A 64 -0.55 -12.41 -5.13
C ALA A 64 -1.85 -12.05 -5.90
N ILE A 65 -2.95 -12.78 -5.68
CA ILE A 65 -4.24 -12.53 -6.37
C ILE A 65 -4.86 -11.19 -5.94
N GLU A 66 -4.64 -10.76 -4.69
CA GLU A 66 -5.12 -9.47 -4.17
C GLU A 66 -4.51 -8.27 -4.93
N ASP A 67 -3.24 -8.39 -5.29
CA ASP A 67 -2.44 -7.39 -6.01
C ASP A 67 -2.66 -7.45 -7.54
N VAL A 68 -3.05 -8.61 -8.08
CA VAL A 68 -2.93 -8.92 -9.52
C VAL A 68 -4.11 -9.72 -10.07
N ASP A 69 -4.85 -9.11 -11.01
CA ASP A 69 -5.92 -9.77 -11.78
C ASP A 69 -5.54 -11.18 -12.27
N VAL A 70 -6.36 -12.17 -11.93
CA VAL A 70 -6.19 -13.57 -12.29
C VAL A 70 -7.39 -14.09 -13.10
N GLU A 71 -7.14 -14.91 -14.12
CA GLU A 71 -8.19 -15.58 -14.88
C GLU A 71 -8.75 -16.76 -14.03
N PRO A 72 -10.07 -16.97 -13.89
CA PRO A 72 -10.61 -18.06 -13.05
C PRO A 72 -10.11 -19.47 -13.43
N GLU A 73 -9.76 -19.67 -14.70
CA GLU A 73 -9.14 -20.89 -15.22
C GLU A 73 -7.75 -21.13 -14.62
N THR A 74 -6.95 -20.06 -14.39
CA THR A 74 -5.65 -20.12 -13.71
C THR A 74 -5.81 -20.55 -12.25
N VAL A 75 -6.79 -19.99 -11.52
CA VAL A 75 -7.04 -20.37 -10.12
C VAL A 75 -7.45 -21.84 -10.02
N GLN A 76 -8.28 -22.33 -10.95
CA GLN A 76 -8.68 -23.74 -11.02
C GLN A 76 -7.49 -24.66 -11.35
N GLU A 77 -6.59 -24.28 -12.26
CA GLU A 77 -5.37 -25.04 -12.56
C GLU A 77 -4.45 -25.14 -11.32
N LEU A 78 -4.27 -24.06 -10.57
CA LEU A 78 -3.46 -24.04 -9.33
C LEU A 78 -4.06 -24.92 -8.23
N ILE A 79 -5.37 -24.83 -7.97
CA ILE A 79 -6.05 -25.67 -6.97
C ILE A 79 -6.06 -27.15 -7.39
N GLN A 80 -6.17 -27.45 -8.70
CA GLN A 80 -6.09 -28.82 -9.20
C GLN A 80 -4.70 -29.45 -9.00
N LEU A 81 -3.62 -28.65 -8.97
CA LEU A 81 -2.25 -29.13 -8.72
C LEU A 81 -1.98 -29.43 -7.24
N LEU A 82 -2.63 -28.71 -6.33
CA LEU A 82 -2.60 -28.99 -4.90
C LEU A 82 -3.36 -30.30 -4.63
N THR A 83 -4.67 -30.30 -4.89
CA THR A 83 -5.58 -31.44 -4.69
C THR A 83 -5.13 -32.72 -5.44
N GLY A 84 -4.51 -32.57 -6.62
CA GLY A 84 -3.94 -33.68 -7.38
C GLY A 84 -2.73 -34.38 -6.74
N LYS A 85 -2.18 -33.85 -5.65
CA LYS A 85 -1.10 -34.47 -4.85
C LYS A 85 -1.50 -34.82 -3.41
N GLU A 86 -2.64 -34.35 -2.91
CA GLU A 86 -3.13 -34.61 -1.54
C GLU A 86 -3.42 -36.09 -1.26
N SER A 87 -3.59 -36.92 -2.30
CA SER A 87 -3.90 -38.36 -2.19
C SER A 87 -2.75 -39.24 -1.65
N ASN A 88 -1.89 -38.72 -0.77
CA ASN A 88 -0.77 -39.43 -0.14
C ASN A 88 -0.27 -38.81 1.19
N ILE A 89 -0.84 -37.70 1.68
CA ILE A 89 -0.47 -37.10 2.98
C ILE A 89 -1.74 -36.64 3.70
N GLU A 90 -2.36 -37.55 4.45
CA GLU A 90 -3.28 -37.18 5.53
C GLU A 90 -2.45 -36.56 6.68
N ASP A 91 -2.94 -35.45 7.27
CA ASP A 91 -2.44 -34.68 8.44
C ASP A 91 -1.93 -33.22 8.23
N GLN A 92 -1.96 -32.64 7.02
CA GLN A 92 -1.59 -31.21 6.82
C GLN A 92 -2.54 -30.38 5.92
N THR A 93 -3.71 -30.89 5.58
CA THR A 93 -4.65 -30.23 4.62
C THR A 93 -5.74 -29.38 5.26
N SER A 94 -5.77 -29.20 6.59
CA SER A 94 -6.76 -28.33 7.27
C SER A 94 -6.46 -26.85 7.04
N GLU A 95 -5.28 -26.39 7.45
CA GLU A 95 -4.86 -24.97 7.42
C GLU A 95 -4.86 -24.37 5.99
N ALA A 96 -4.74 -25.20 4.95
CA ALA A 96 -4.71 -24.77 3.55
C ALA A 96 -6.11 -24.61 2.92
N ILE A 97 -7.15 -25.17 3.53
CA ILE A 97 -8.53 -25.18 3.00
C ILE A 97 -9.43 -24.20 3.77
N GLU A 98 -9.16 -23.96 5.05
CA GLU A 98 -9.84 -22.95 5.89
C GLU A 98 -9.77 -21.53 5.30
N VAL A 99 -8.73 -21.21 4.51
CA VAL A 99 -8.59 -19.93 3.77
C VAL A 99 -9.72 -19.67 2.75
N LEU A 100 -10.58 -20.66 2.47
CA LEU A 100 -11.78 -20.51 1.63
C LEU A 100 -13.11 -20.69 2.40
N SER A 101 -13.07 -21.01 3.70
CA SER A 101 -14.25 -21.03 4.58
C SER A 101 -13.87 -21.19 6.06
N ASP A 102 -13.68 -20.08 6.77
CA ASP A 102 -14.37 -19.79 8.04
C ASP A 102 -14.32 -18.27 8.34
N ASP A 103 -15.18 -17.80 9.24
CA ASP A 103 -15.47 -16.37 9.46
C ASP A 103 -14.41 -15.62 10.29
N GLU A 104 -14.43 -14.29 10.20
CA GLU A 104 -13.52 -13.40 10.95
C GLU A 104 -13.77 -13.48 12.47
N HIS A 105 -12.78 -13.98 13.22
CA HIS A 105 -12.73 -13.93 14.69
C HIS A 105 -11.38 -13.33 15.14
N ASP A 106 -11.28 -12.00 15.15
CA ASP A 106 -10.21 -11.26 15.83
C ASP A 106 -10.69 -10.87 17.25
N ASP A 107 -10.12 -11.48 18.28
CA ASP A 107 -10.56 -11.32 19.66
C ASP A 107 -9.99 -10.03 20.27
N GLY A 108 -10.87 -9.16 20.78
CA GLY A 108 -10.51 -7.77 21.07
C GLY A 108 -9.68 -7.56 22.35
N ASN A 109 -8.59 -6.80 22.23
CA ASN A 109 -7.65 -6.35 23.29
C ASN A 109 -6.77 -7.43 23.95
N GLU A 110 -5.53 -7.56 23.46
CA GLU A 110 -4.37 -7.72 24.35
C GLU A 110 -3.35 -6.58 24.11
N ASP A 111 -2.61 -6.20 25.15
CA ASP A 111 -1.67 -5.07 25.13
C ASP A 111 -0.46 -5.33 24.21
N TYR A 112 -0.17 -4.37 23.32
CA TYR A 112 0.89 -4.49 22.31
C TYR A 112 2.30 -4.27 22.91
N ASP A 113 2.89 -5.33 23.47
CA ASP A 113 4.27 -5.37 23.98
C ASP A 113 5.30 -5.25 22.82
N PRO A 114 6.13 -4.19 22.77
CA PRO A 114 7.03 -3.94 21.65
C PRO A 114 8.34 -4.74 21.65
N GLU A 115 8.61 -5.61 22.64
CA GLU A 115 9.91 -6.32 22.75
C GLU A 115 10.03 -7.64 21.94
N LYS A 116 9.15 -7.89 20.96
CA LYS A 116 9.19 -9.08 20.07
C LYS A 116 9.32 -8.82 18.56
N ASP A 117 9.78 -7.63 18.15
CA ASP A 117 10.35 -7.40 16.81
C ASP A 117 11.71 -8.14 16.66
N SER A 118 11.70 -9.48 16.61
CA SER A 118 12.88 -10.27 16.27
C SER A 118 13.04 -10.30 14.74
N ASP A 119 13.72 -9.27 14.22
CA ASP A 119 14.37 -9.16 12.90
C ASP A 119 13.74 -10.02 11.78
N PRO A 120 12.88 -9.45 10.90
CA PRO A 120 12.20 -10.21 9.84
C PRO A 120 13.23 -10.71 8.82
N GLN A 121 13.72 -11.93 9.04
CA GLN A 121 14.80 -12.53 8.30
C GLN A 121 14.54 -12.44 6.80
N GLU A 122 15.37 -11.67 6.08
CA GLU A 122 15.38 -11.69 4.63
C GLU A 122 15.63 -13.13 4.16
N LEU A 123 14.60 -13.75 3.60
CA LEU A 123 14.73 -15.07 2.98
C LEU A 123 15.63 -14.92 1.76
N ASP A 124 16.92 -15.18 1.95
CA ASP A 124 17.92 -15.11 0.88
C ASP A 124 17.72 -16.25 -0.13
N ILE A 125 16.82 -15.99 -1.08
CA ILE A 125 16.51 -16.84 -2.22
C ILE A 125 17.76 -17.06 -3.11
N SER A 126 18.82 -16.25 -2.97
CA SER A 126 20.10 -16.49 -3.67
C SER A 126 20.79 -17.80 -3.24
N ALA A 127 20.44 -18.37 -2.09
CA ALA A 127 21.03 -19.62 -1.60
C ALA A 127 20.56 -20.88 -2.36
N LEU A 128 19.40 -20.85 -3.02
CA LEU A 128 18.75 -22.06 -3.55
C LEU A 128 19.32 -22.59 -4.89
N PHE A 129 20.19 -21.84 -5.59
CA PHE A 129 20.56 -22.16 -6.98
C PHE A 129 22.06 -22.17 -7.30
N THR A 130 22.70 -23.32 -7.05
CA THR A 130 23.95 -23.71 -7.75
C THR A 130 23.82 -25.09 -8.42
N ARG A 131 23.18 -25.14 -9.59
CA ARG A 131 23.37 -26.20 -10.59
C ARG A 131 23.69 -25.58 -11.96
N LYS A 132 24.68 -26.13 -12.65
CA LYS A 132 25.21 -25.61 -13.92
C LYS A 132 24.24 -25.87 -15.08
N HIS A 133 23.87 -24.81 -15.80
CA HIS A 133 23.39 -24.85 -17.19
C HIS A 133 23.68 -23.49 -17.84
N ASP A 134 23.98 -23.47 -19.14
CA ASP A 134 24.39 -22.27 -19.90
C ASP A 134 23.22 -21.31 -20.23
N ASP A 135 22.14 -21.33 -19.43
CA ASP A 135 20.86 -20.64 -19.69
C ASP A 135 20.62 -19.43 -18.76
N THR A 136 21.59 -19.07 -17.91
CA THR A 136 21.50 -17.90 -17.03
C THR A 136 21.76 -16.60 -17.78
N TRP A 137 20.86 -15.63 -17.63
CA TRP A 137 21.04 -14.27 -18.15
C TRP A 137 22.30 -13.62 -17.56
N SER A 138 23.03 -12.86 -18.37
CA SER A 138 24.10 -12.02 -17.84
C SER A 138 23.53 -10.88 -16.99
N LYS A 139 24.31 -10.40 -16.02
CA LYS A 139 23.92 -9.23 -15.19
C LYS A 139 23.65 -7.96 -16.02
N ALA A 140 24.19 -7.87 -17.23
CA ALA A 140 23.91 -6.77 -18.16
C ALA A 140 22.54 -6.91 -18.83
N GLU A 141 22.15 -8.12 -19.26
CA GLU A 141 20.83 -8.39 -19.82
C GLU A 141 19.73 -8.21 -18.77
N ILE A 142 19.90 -8.76 -17.57
CA ILE A 142 18.95 -8.55 -16.45
C ILE A 142 18.77 -7.05 -16.19
N LYS A 143 19.87 -6.28 -16.07
CA LYS A 143 19.79 -4.83 -15.85
C LYS A 143 19.09 -4.10 -17.00
N SER A 144 19.29 -4.52 -18.25
CA SER A 144 18.60 -3.95 -19.41
C SER A 144 17.10 -4.29 -19.41
N MET A 145 16.74 -5.52 -19.05
CA MET A 145 15.35 -5.99 -18.96
C MET A 145 14.58 -5.24 -17.86
N MET A 146 15.18 -5.08 -16.67
CA MET A 146 14.55 -4.35 -15.56
C MET A 146 14.46 -2.84 -15.84
N HIS A 147 15.43 -2.27 -16.55
CA HIS A 147 15.33 -0.88 -17.03
C HIS A 147 14.21 -0.71 -18.06
N ASP A 148 14.09 -1.60 -19.05
CA ASP A 148 13.00 -1.57 -20.02
C ASP A 148 11.62 -1.74 -19.34
N LEU A 149 11.51 -2.60 -18.32
CA LEU A 149 10.29 -2.72 -17.51
C LEU A 149 9.98 -1.44 -16.73
N LYS A 150 10.95 -0.89 -16.00
CA LYS A 150 10.75 0.27 -15.10
C LYS A 150 10.54 1.59 -15.82
N GLU A 151 11.02 1.75 -17.05
CA GLU A 151 10.78 2.95 -17.86
C GLU A 151 9.62 2.82 -18.85
N LYS A 152 9.44 1.65 -19.48
CA LYS A 152 8.47 1.46 -20.58
C LYS A 152 7.22 0.65 -20.18
N GLY A 153 7.23 0.05 -18.99
CA GLY A 153 6.10 -0.69 -18.43
C GLY A 153 5.95 -2.13 -18.91
N SER A 154 5.02 -2.83 -18.26
CA SER A 154 4.70 -4.25 -18.48
C SER A 154 4.17 -4.56 -19.88
N GLU A 155 3.38 -3.67 -20.49
CA GLU A 155 2.85 -3.84 -21.85
C GLU A 155 3.97 -3.85 -22.90
N TYR A 156 4.89 -2.88 -22.85
CA TYR A 156 6.11 -2.91 -23.67
C TYR A 156 6.94 -4.18 -23.37
N PHE A 157 7.13 -4.54 -22.10
CA PHE A 157 7.95 -5.70 -21.72
C PHE A 157 7.39 -7.00 -22.33
N VAL A 158 6.09 -7.26 -22.19
CA VAL A 158 5.43 -8.44 -22.78
C VAL A 158 5.50 -8.38 -24.31
N ARG A 159 5.20 -7.23 -24.92
CA ARG A 159 5.23 -7.08 -26.38
C ARG A 159 6.65 -7.28 -26.94
N HIS A 160 7.68 -6.81 -26.25
CA HIS A 160 9.07 -6.94 -26.70
C HIS A 160 9.63 -8.33 -26.42
N TYR A 161 9.64 -8.78 -25.16
CA TYR A 161 10.33 -10.01 -24.76
C TYR A 161 9.52 -11.28 -25.03
N VAL A 162 8.20 -11.27 -24.82
CA VAL A 162 7.36 -12.46 -25.07
C VAL A 162 6.93 -12.55 -26.53
N VAL A 163 6.44 -11.46 -27.13
CA VAL A 163 5.83 -11.50 -28.47
C VAL A 163 6.85 -11.32 -29.60
N LEU A 164 7.70 -10.28 -29.55
CA LEU A 164 8.65 -9.99 -30.64
C LEU A 164 9.93 -10.83 -30.58
N LEU A 165 10.49 -11.07 -29.39
CA LEU A 165 11.68 -11.89 -29.20
C LEU A 165 11.37 -13.38 -28.94
N GLY A 166 10.11 -13.75 -28.69
CA GLY A 166 9.68 -15.14 -28.51
C GLY A 166 10.26 -15.84 -27.28
N VAL A 167 10.70 -15.10 -26.26
CA VAL A 167 11.41 -15.68 -25.11
C VAL A 167 10.44 -16.48 -24.23
N PRO A 168 10.72 -17.76 -23.91
CA PRO A 168 9.87 -18.57 -23.04
C PRO A 168 9.70 -17.93 -21.66
N ILE A 169 8.46 -17.84 -21.17
CA ILE A 169 8.14 -17.20 -19.88
C ILE A 169 8.93 -17.81 -18.70
N PRO A 170 9.11 -19.14 -18.58
CA PRO A 170 9.96 -19.71 -17.52
C PRO A 170 11.42 -19.22 -17.55
N LYS A 171 11.96 -18.81 -18.72
CA LYS A 171 13.28 -18.19 -18.82
C LYS A 171 13.25 -16.70 -18.45
N LEU A 172 12.15 -15.98 -18.74
CA LEU A 172 11.97 -14.60 -18.28
C LEU A 172 11.87 -14.53 -16.75
N LEU A 173 11.15 -15.46 -16.11
CA LEU A 173 11.02 -15.54 -14.65
C LEU A 173 12.38 -15.65 -13.93
N LEU A 174 13.37 -16.33 -14.52
CA LEU A 174 14.74 -16.38 -13.99
C LEU A 174 15.42 -15.01 -13.92
N ALA A 175 15.05 -14.04 -14.76
CA ALA A 175 15.56 -12.67 -14.68
C ALA A 175 15.01 -11.90 -13.45
N PHE A 176 13.84 -12.31 -12.95
CA PHE A 176 13.23 -11.82 -11.71
C PHE A 176 13.64 -12.66 -10.48
N GLY A 177 14.61 -13.57 -10.63
CA GLY A 177 15.02 -14.51 -9.57
C GLY A 177 14.05 -15.67 -9.31
N ILE A 178 12.94 -15.75 -10.05
CA ILE A 178 11.91 -16.78 -9.86
C ILE A 178 12.24 -18.00 -10.71
N ASN A 179 12.59 -19.11 -10.05
CA ASN A 179 12.85 -20.39 -10.68
C ASN A 179 11.73 -21.39 -10.33
N LEU A 180 10.77 -21.54 -11.24
CA LEU A 180 9.66 -22.49 -11.09
C LEU A 180 10.17 -23.93 -10.92
N CYS A 181 9.53 -24.71 -10.05
CA CYS A 181 9.72 -26.16 -10.00
C CYS A 181 9.23 -26.85 -11.29
N SER A 182 9.55 -28.13 -11.48
CA SER A 182 9.28 -28.89 -12.71
C SER A 182 7.81 -28.85 -13.13
N GLU A 183 6.90 -29.01 -12.17
CA GLU A 183 5.46 -29.09 -12.38
C GLU A 183 4.88 -27.75 -12.85
N LEU A 184 5.31 -26.64 -12.23
CA LEU A 184 4.86 -25.30 -12.61
C LEU A 184 5.36 -24.84 -13.99
N ARG A 185 6.44 -25.43 -14.53
CA ARG A 185 6.98 -25.06 -15.87
C ARG A 185 6.13 -25.52 -17.06
N HIS A 186 5.16 -26.40 -16.83
CA HIS A 186 4.41 -27.08 -17.89
C HIS A 186 2.91 -26.74 -17.90
N LEU A 187 2.50 -25.75 -17.10
CA LEU A 187 1.12 -25.30 -16.98
C LEU A 187 0.67 -24.44 -18.18
N SER A 188 -0.61 -24.11 -18.18
CA SER A 188 -1.26 -23.38 -19.26
C SER A 188 -0.64 -22.01 -19.57
N GLY A 189 -0.84 -21.55 -20.81
CA GLY A 189 -0.45 -20.22 -21.25
C GLY A 189 -1.01 -19.07 -20.39
N PRO A 190 -2.30 -19.09 -19.97
CA PRO A 190 -2.84 -18.21 -18.92
C PRO A 190 -1.99 -18.16 -17.66
N THR A 191 -1.74 -19.31 -17.02
CA THR A 191 -1.01 -19.38 -15.75
C THR A 191 0.42 -18.87 -15.87
N MET A 192 1.10 -19.13 -17.00
CA MET A 192 2.43 -18.54 -17.25
C MET A 192 2.37 -17.02 -17.41
N ARG A 193 1.37 -16.47 -18.10
CA ARG A 193 1.18 -15.01 -18.20
C ARG A 193 0.87 -14.40 -16.83
N TYR A 194 0.10 -15.08 -15.98
CA TYR A 194 -0.18 -14.65 -14.61
C TYR A 194 1.10 -14.61 -13.76
N PHE A 195 1.91 -15.69 -13.73
CA PHE A 195 3.19 -15.69 -13.00
C PHE A 195 4.13 -14.57 -13.46
N LEU A 196 4.18 -14.28 -14.77
CA LEU A 196 4.97 -13.15 -15.30
C LEU A 196 4.38 -11.79 -14.89
N ARG A 197 3.05 -11.65 -14.84
CA ARG A 197 2.36 -10.44 -14.36
C ARG A 197 2.70 -10.15 -12.91
N VAL A 198 2.63 -11.17 -12.03
CA VAL A 198 3.05 -11.07 -10.61
C VAL A 198 4.53 -10.69 -10.48
N ALA A 199 5.41 -11.33 -11.24
CA ALA A 199 6.85 -11.02 -11.24
C ALA A 199 7.15 -9.57 -11.65
N MET A 200 6.53 -9.09 -12.74
CA MET A 200 6.66 -7.71 -13.21
C MET A 200 6.07 -6.70 -12.21
N PHE A 201 4.91 -7.00 -11.62
CA PHE A 201 4.23 -6.12 -10.68
C PHE A 201 5.05 -5.90 -9.40
N ARG A 202 5.57 -6.99 -8.82
CA ARG A 202 6.48 -6.95 -7.66
C ARG A 202 7.72 -6.08 -7.94
N GLU A 203 8.32 -6.21 -9.11
CA GLU A 203 9.50 -5.42 -9.50
C GLU A 203 9.17 -3.94 -9.78
N LEU A 204 7.98 -3.65 -10.32
CA LEU A 204 7.51 -2.28 -10.57
C LEU A 204 7.20 -1.50 -9.28
N ARG A 205 6.78 -2.18 -8.20
CA ARG A 205 6.63 -1.58 -6.86
C ARG A 205 7.98 -1.11 -6.28
N ILE A 206 9.09 -1.74 -6.66
CA ILE A 206 10.43 -1.43 -6.13
C ILE A 206 11.06 -0.27 -6.92
N ARG A 207 10.67 0.97 -6.58
CA ARG A 207 11.25 2.21 -7.13
C ARG A 207 12.48 2.67 -6.33
N GLU A 208 13.58 2.97 -7.05
CA GLU A 208 14.74 3.67 -6.50
C GLU A 208 14.49 5.19 -6.47
N ARG A 209 14.91 5.86 -5.39
CA ARG A 209 14.73 7.31 -5.20
C ARG A 209 15.71 8.10 -6.08
N LEU A 210 15.22 9.14 -6.75
CA LEU A 210 16.04 10.10 -7.50
C LEU A 210 16.80 11.01 -6.55
N THR A 211 18.03 10.62 -6.21
CA THR A 211 18.84 11.26 -5.17
C THR A 211 19.22 12.72 -5.46
N GLN A 212 19.11 13.18 -6.71
CA GLN A 212 19.34 14.56 -7.12
C GLN A 212 18.25 15.57 -6.69
N TYR A 213 17.15 15.09 -6.10
CA TYR A 213 16.11 15.93 -5.50
C TYR A 213 15.99 15.60 -4.02
N SER A 214 15.86 16.60 -3.16
CA SER A 214 15.61 16.38 -1.72
C SER A 214 15.01 17.58 -0.97
N THR A 215 15.05 18.79 -1.55
CA THR A 215 14.68 20.04 -0.86
C THR A 215 13.33 20.58 -1.31
N ILE A 216 12.69 21.43 -0.49
CA ILE A 216 11.50 22.19 -0.90
C ILE A 216 11.81 23.05 -2.15
N THR A 217 13.03 23.60 -2.23
CA THR A 217 13.54 24.32 -3.41
C THR A 217 13.54 23.46 -4.67
N ASP A 218 13.81 22.15 -4.56
CA ASP A 218 13.71 21.21 -5.68
C ASP A 218 12.26 20.98 -6.08
N ALA A 219 11.33 20.81 -5.11
CA ALA A 219 9.91 20.65 -5.38
C ALA A 219 9.34 21.87 -6.13
N VAL A 220 9.63 23.08 -5.65
CA VAL A 220 9.26 24.35 -6.29
C VAL A 220 9.88 24.45 -7.70
N ASN A 221 11.14 24.05 -7.88
CA ASN A 221 11.79 24.06 -9.19
C ASN A 221 11.26 22.99 -10.15
N LEU A 222 10.83 21.83 -9.66
CA LEU A 222 10.15 20.78 -10.44
C LEU A 222 8.80 21.33 -10.92
N ILE A 223 7.93 21.79 -10.01
CA ILE A 223 6.63 22.38 -10.37
C ILE A 223 6.80 23.54 -11.37
N ARG A 224 7.83 24.38 -11.19
CA ARG A 224 8.14 25.49 -12.11
C ARG A 224 8.59 25.02 -13.50
N LYS A 225 9.37 23.95 -13.62
CA LYS A 225 9.90 23.43 -14.91
C LYS A 225 8.94 22.49 -15.64
N SER A 226 8.24 21.62 -14.91
CA SER A 226 7.33 20.59 -15.42
C SER A 226 6.13 21.20 -16.15
N LYS A 227 5.55 20.44 -17.09
CA LYS A 227 4.43 20.86 -17.95
C LYS A 227 3.29 19.86 -18.01
N ARG A 228 3.51 18.63 -17.54
CA ARG A 228 2.59 17.51 -17.59
C ARG A 228 2.62 16.82 -16.24
N ILE A 229 2.19 17.58 -15.22
CA ILE A 229 2.16 17.19 -13.81
C ILE A 229 0.92 16.33 -13.59
N LEU A 230 1.11 15.10 -13.10
CA LEU A 230 0.04 14.22 -12.62
C LEU A 230 -0.11 14.44 -11.11
N ILE A 231 -1.31 14.81 -10.66
CA ILE A 231 -1.61 15.00 -9.23
C ILE A 231 -2.56 13.90 -8.76
N LEU A 232 -2.15 13.11 -7.77
CA LEU A 232 -2.96 12.05 -7.17
C LEU A 232 -3.48 12.52 -5.81
N THR A 233 -4.81 12.56 -5.62
CA THR A 233 -5.46 13.09 -4.42
C THR A 233 -6.33 12.07 -3.70
N GLY A 234 -6.45 12.23 -2.38
CA GLY A 234 -7.41 11.51 -1.54
C GLY A 234 -7.94 12.36 -0.39
N ALA A 235 -8.68 11.73 0.52
CA ALA A 235 -9.56 12.41 1.49
C ALA A 235 -8.87 13.46 2.37
N GLY A 236 -7.55 13.39 2.55
CA GLY A 236 -6.75 14.39 3.28
C GLY A 236 -6.86 15.81 2.72
N ILE A 237 -7.16 16.00 1.43
CA ILE A 237 -7.41 17.35 0.88
C ILE A 237 -8.79 17.92 1.27
N SER A 238 -9.72 17.08 1.72
CA SER A 238 -11.10 17.45 2.07
C SER A 238 -11.33 17.60 3.58
N VAL A 239 -10.35 17.23 4.43
CA VAL A 239 -10.43 17.34 5.90
C VAL A 239 -10.69 18.77 6.37
N SER A 240 -9.99 19.75 5.79
CA SER A 240 -10.20 21.18 6.08
C SER A 240 -11.52 21.73 5.53
N CYS A 241 -12.16 21.05 4.58
CA CYS A 241 -13.50 21.37 4.07
C CYS A 241 -14.60 20.97 5.08
N GLY A 242 -14.26 20.18 6.11
CA GLY A 242 -15.19 19.62 7.09
C GLY A 242 -15.70 18.21 6.76
N ILE A 243 -15.12 17.55 5.74
CA ILE A 243 -15.38 16.14 5.43
C ILE A 243 -14.32 15.31 6.17
N PRO A 244 -14.67 14.49 7.19
CA PRO A 244 -13.69 13.62 7.83
C PRO A 244 -13.16 12.59 6.83
N ASP A 245 -11.87 12.28 6.89
CA ASP A 245 -11.33 11.16 6.15
C ASP A 245 -11.85 9.83 6.74
N PHE A 246 -11.72 8.73 6.00
CA PHE A 246 -12.27 7.46 6.44
C PHE A 246 -11.51 6.82 7.61
N ARG A 247 -10.17 7.00 7.68
CA ARG A 247 -9.28 6.07 8.41
C ARG A 247 -8.48 6.69 9.57
N SER A 248 -8.52 8.00 9.78
CA SER A 248 -7.88 8.63 10.94
C SER A 248 -8.61 8.33 12.24
N ARG A 249 -7.99 8.63 13.38
CA ARG A 249 -8.53 8.41 14.73
C ARG A 249 -9.91 9.07 14.99
N ASN A 250 -10.21 10.13 14.26
CA ASN A 250 -11.49 10.85 14.31
C ASN A 250 -12.27 10.73 12.96
N GLY A 251 -11.90 9.76 12.13
CA GLY A 251 -12.43 9.54 10.80
C GLY A 251 -13.78 8.82 10.80
N LEU A 252 -14.37 8.65 9.60
CA LEU A 252 -15.71 8.08 9.46
C LEU A 252 -15.83 6.68 10.11
N TYR A 253 -14.82 5.82 9.94
CA TYR A 253 -14.83 4.46 10.50
C TYR A 253 -14.86 4.46 12.05
N ALA A 254 -14.22 5.43 12.70
CA ALA A 254 -14.28 5.57 14.16
C ALA A 254 -15.66 6.03 14.67
N SER A 255 -16.56 6.48 13.79
CA SER A 255 -17.95 6.86 14.11
C SER A 255 -18.99 5.80 13.72
N LEU A 256 -18.56 4.67 13.14
CA LEU A 256 -19.47 3.63 12.63
C LEU A 256 -19.69 2.45 13.58
N GLY A 257 -19.01 2.38 14.72
CA GLY A 257 -19.27 1.39 15.78
C GLY A 257 -20.63 1.52 16.49
N GLU A 258 -21.56 2.29 15.94
CA GLU A 258 -23.01 2.25 16.27
C GLU A 258 -23.79 1.28 15.34
N TYR A 259 -23.13 0.67 14.34
CA TYR A 259 -23.69 -0.30 13.40
C TYR A 259 -23.02 -1.67 13.57
N ASP A 260 -23.79 -2.74 13.42
CA ASP A 260 -23.31 -4.12 13.26
C ASP A 260 -22.63 -4.24 11.88
N LEU A 261 -21.31 -4.03 11.87
CA LEU A 261 -20.40 -4.13 10.73
C LEU A 261 -19.05 -4.62 11.24
N ASP A 262 -18.57 -5.75 10.71
CA ASP A 262 -17.31 -6.36 11.14
C ASP A 262 -16.11 -5.52 10.64
N ASP A 263 -16.14 -5.14 9.35
CA ASP A 263 -15.29 -4.10 8.78
C ASP A 263 -16.14 -2.91 8.29
N PRO A 264 -15.89 -1.67 8.77
CA PRO A 264 -16.45 -0.45 8.20
C PRO A 264 -16.32 -0.30 6.67
N GLN A 265 -15.42 -1.01 5.99
CA GLN A 265 -15.35 -1.03 4.52
C GLN A 265 -16.57 -1.74 3.87
N GLN A 266 -17.25 -2.65 4.57
CA GLN A 266 -18.47 -3.33 4.10
C GLN A 266 -19.59 -2.35 3.69
N MET A 267 -19.62 -1.14 4.27
CA MET A 267 -20.57 -0.06 3.88
C MET A 267 -20.46 0.36 2.40
N PHE A 268 -19.35 0.01 1.75
CA PHE A 268 -19.04 0.23 0.34
C PHE A 268 -18.94 -1.08 -0.47
N ASP A 269 -19.30 -2.24 0.08
CA ASP A 269 -19.39 -3.49 -0.69
C ASP A 269 -20.71 -3.57 -1.50
N ILE A 270 -20.62 -4.04 -2.75
CA ILE A 270 -21.77 -4.06 -3.66
C ILE A 270 -22.78 -5.17 -3.34
N ASN A 271 -22.39 -6.21 -2.59
CA ASN A 271 -23.28 -7.29 -2.17
C ASN A 271 -23.99 -6.88 -0.88
N TYR A 272 -23.26 -6.40 0.13
CA TYR A 272 -23.82 -5.82 1.34
C TYR A 272 -24.83 -4.70 1.01
N PHE A 273 -24.52 -3.81 0.07
CA PHE A 273 -25.44 -2.75 -0.37
C PHE A 273 -26.72 -3.25 -1.05
N ARG A 274 -26.75 -4.46 -1.64
CA ARG A 274 -27.97 -5.05 -2.21
C ARG A 274 -28.92 -5.57 -1.13
N GLU A 275 -28.38 -5.89 0.04
CA GLU A 275 -29.10 -6.47 1.17
C GLU A 275 -29.51 -5.36 2.16
N ASN A 276 -28.55 -4.54 2.59
CA ASN A 276 -28.73 -3.47 3.58
C ASN A 276 -28.35 -2.06 3.05
N PRO A 277 -29.00 -1.55 1.98
CA PRO A 277 -28.73 -0.20 1.43
C PRO A 277 -28.99 0.94 2.43
N SER A 278 -29.78 0.72 3.48
CA SER A 278 -30.06 1.70 4.54
C SER A 278 -28.80 2.19 5.25
N VAL A 279 -27.82 1.30 5.47
CA VAL A 279 -26.54 1.63 6.13
C VAL A 279 -25.77 2.66 5.29
N PHE A 280 -25.75 2.50 3.96
CA PHE A 280 -25.16 3.51 3.09
C PHE A 280 -25.92 4.85 3.14
N TYR A 281 -27.26 4.81 3.13
CA TYR A 281 -28.07 6.04 3.10
C TYR A 281 -28.19 6.77 4.44
N SER A 282 -27.82 6.17 5.57
CA SER A 282 -27.68 6.90 6.84
C SER A 282 -26.49 7.87 6.78
N PHE A 283 -25.33 7.40 6.28
CA PHE A 283 -24.09 8.18 6.22
C PHE A 283 -23.98 9.06 4.96
N ALA A 284 -24.57 8.67 3.82
CA ALA A 284 -24.46 9.43 2.57
C ALA A 284 -24.89 10.92 2.71
N SER A 285 -25.81 11.19 3.65
CA SER A 285 -26.23 12.55 4.05
C SER A 285 -25.08 13.44 4.57
N GLN A 286 -23.97 12.85 5.04
CA GLN A 286 -22.82 13.53 5.62
C GLN A 286 -21.75 13.90 4.58
N ILE A 287 -21.67 13.17 3.47
CA ILE A 287 -20.65 13.35 2.42
C ILE A 287 -21.22 13.92 1.11
N TYR A 288 -22.47 14.40 1.13
CA TYR A 288 -23.13 14.92 -0.07
C TYR A 288 -22.59 16.31 -0.46
N PRO A 289 -22.21 16.56 -1.72
CA PRO A 289 -21.41 17.73 -2.13
C PRO A 289 -21.95 19.11 -1.75
N SER A 290 -23.29 19.28 -1.71
CA SER A 290 -23.99 20.57 -1.58
C SER A 290 -23.70 21.39 -0.31
N ASN A 291 -22.84 20.93 0.60
CA ASN A 291 -22.64 21.49 1.94
C ASN A 291 -21.24 22.09 2.20
N PHE A 292 -20.29 21.94 1.27
CA PHE A 292 -18.86 22.11 1.56
C PHE A 292 -18.19 23.21 0.72
N VAL A 293 -17.17 23.86 1.29
CA VAL A 293 -16.32 24.85 0.62
C VAL A 293 -14.96 24.19 0.32
N PRO A 294 -14.45 24.22 -0.92
CA PRO A 294 -13.18 23.60 -1.27
C PRO A 294 -11.96 24.24 -0.57
N SER A 295 -10.97 23.40 -0.25
CA SER A 295 -9.73 23.79 0.43
C SER A 295 -8.68 24.44 -0.50
N PRO A 296 -7.65 25.11 0.06
CA PRO A 296 -6.45 25.55 -0.66
C PRO A 296 -5.81 24.46 -1.54
N CYS A 297 -5.83 23.18 -1.13
CA CYS A 297 -5.40 22.06 -1.99
C CYS A 297 -6.17 21.99 -3.31
N HIS A 298 -7.51 22.13 -3.29
CA HIS A 298 -8.33 22.13 -4.51
C HIS A 298 -8.05 23.35 -5.39
N GLN A 299 -7.89 24.52 -4.75
CA GLN A 299 -7.51 25.75 -5.43
C GLN A 299 -6.13 25.65 -6.10
N PHE A 300 -5.16 24.99 -5.46
CA PHE A 300 -3.82 24.75 -6.04
C PHE A 300 -3.87 23.82 -7.25
N ILE A 301 -4.66 22.75 -7.25
CA ILE A 301 -4.87 21.91 -8.43
C ILE A 301 -5.42 22.76 -9.59
N LYS A 302 -6.35 23.68 -9.30
CA LYS A 302 -6.86 24.64 -10.28
C LYS A 302 -5.80 25.66 -10.74
N LEU A 303 -4.90 26.11 -9.86
CA LEU A 303 -3.78 26.97 -10.24
C LEU A 303 -2.81 26.23 -11.18
N VAL A 304 -2.46 24.98 -10.89
CA VAL A 304 -1.61 24.13 -11.75
C VAL A 304 -2.28 23.91 -13.12
N GLU A 305 -3.60 23.80 -13.18
CA GLU A 305 -4.35 23.76 -14.45
C GLU A 305 -4.32 25.11 -15.17
N SER A 306 -4.55 26.22 -14.47
CA SER A 306 -4.60 27.57 -15.08
C SER A 306 -3.25 28.02 -15.68
N HIS A 307 -2.14 27.48 -15.19
CA HIS A 307 -0.79 27.67 -15.73
C HIS A 307 -0.45 26.67 -16.87
N ASP A 308 -1.41 25.89 -17.35
CA ASP A 308 -1.28 24.78 -18.32
C ASP A 308 -0.14 23.79 -17.96
N LYS A 309 -0.12 23.38 -16.68
CA LYS A 309 0.84 22.40 -16.14
C LYS A 309 0.21 21.09 -15.70
N LEU A 310 -1.10 21.08 -15.39
CA LEU A 310 -1.82 19.88 -14.99
C LEU A 310 -1.98 18.97 -16.21
N LEU A 311 -1.37 17.79 -16.19
CA LEU A 311 -1.72 16.71 -17.12
C LEU A 311 -3.07 16.13 -16.72
N ARG A 312 -3.17 15.68 -15.46
CA ARG A 312 -4.37 15.12 -14.87
C ARG A 312 -4.34 15.25 -13.35
N ASN A 313 -5.52 15.38 -12.75
CA ASN A 313 -5.73 15.04 -11.36
C ASN A 313 -6.51 13.71 -11.27
N TYR A 314 -5.93 12.70 -10.65
CA TYR A 314 -6.58 11.44 -10.31
C TYR A 314 -7.04 11.51 -8.85
N THR A 315 -8.34 11.54 -8.61
CA THR A 315 -8.89 11.68 -7.26
C THR A 315 -9.55 10.39 -6.78
N GLN A 316 -9.26 10.02 -5.53
CA GLN A 316 -9.97 8.99 -4.78
C GLN A 316 -11.26 9.53 -4.13
N ASN A 317 -11.50 10.83 -4.21
CA ASN A 317 -12.63 11.49 -3.56
C ASN A 317 -13.90 11.39 -4.41
N ILE A 318 -15.03 11.27 -3.70
CA ILE A 318 -16.39 11.17 -4.27
C ILE A 318 -17.20 12.47 -4.03
N ASP A 319 -16.59 13.44 -3.35
CA ASP A 319 -17.20 14.71 -2.90
C ASP A 319 -17.34 15.78 -4.02
N THR A 320 -16.73 15.56 -5.19
CA THR A 320 -16.77 16.44 -6.37
C THR A 320 -16.19 17.85 -6.18
N LEU A 321 -15.41 18.09 -5.12
CA LEU A 321 -14.88 19.42 -4.81
C LEU A 321 -13.84 19.92 -5.84
N GLU A 322 -13.19 19.03 -6.58
CA GLU A 322 -12.32 19.40 -7.70
C GLU A 322 -13.13 20.05 -8.85
N VAL A 323 -14.31 19.49 -9.11
CA VAL A 323 -15.23 19.95 -10.17
C VAL A 323 -15.92 21.26 -9.75
N SER A 324 -16.17 21.49 -8.45
CA SER A 324 -16.78 22.75 -7.98
C SER A 324 -15.83 23.95 -8.05
N VAL A 325 -14.52 23.75 -7.83
CA VAL A 325 -13.47 24.74 -8.19
C VAL A 325 -13.27 24.86 -9.72
N GLY A 326 -13.90 23.97 -10.49
CA GLY A 326 -13.89 23.99 -11.94
C GLY A 326 -12.63 23.41 -12.56
N VAL A 327 -11.93 22.49 -11.88
CA VAL A 327 -10.86 21.67 -12.49
C VAL A 327 -11.48 20.83 -13.60
N GLN A 328 -10.88 20.84 -14.79
CA GLN A 328 -11.39 20.15 -15.97
C GLN A 328 -10.66 18.85 -16.25
N ARG A 329 -9.35 18.80 -16.00
CA ARG A 329 -8.49 17.61 -16.22
C ARG A 329 -8.53 16.65 -15.03
N VAL A 330 -9.71 16.36 -14.48
CA VAL A 330 -9.90 15.46 -13.31
C VAL A 330 -10.51 14.11 -13.71
N ILE A 331 -10.02 13.02 -13.11
CA ILE A 331 -10.57 11.66 -13.19
C ILE A 331 -10.99 11.24 -11.78
N GLN A 332 -12.28 10.96 -11.60
CA GLN A 332 -12.84 10.50 -10.32
C GLN A 332 -12.78 8.97 -10.26
N CYS A 333 -11.67 8.43 -9.75
CA CYS A 333 -11.34 7.01 -9.84
C CYS A 333 -12.39 6.10 -9.16
N HIS A 334 -12.99 6.59 -8.06
CA HIS A 334 -14.04 5.89 -7.33
C HIS A 334 -15.45 6.38 -7.70
N GLY A 335 -15.63 7.02 -8.86
CA GLY A 335 -16.92 7.59 -9.28
C GLY A 335 -17.34 8.79 -8.42
N SER A 336 -18.63 9.18 -8.46
CA SER A 336 -19.13 10.31 -7.66
C SER A 336 -20.66 10.41 -7.57
N PHE A 337 -21.14 11.35 -6.74
CA PHE A 337 -22.55 11.71 -6.63
C PHE A 337 -23.13 12.48 -7.83
N ALA A 338 -22.38 12.71 -8.92
CA ALA A 338 -22.86 13.48 -10.08
C ALA A 338 -24.12 12.84 -10.72
N THR A 339 -24.21 11.51 -10.70
CA THR A 339 -25.31 10.72 -11.26
C THR A 339 -25.61 9.49 -10.40
N ALA A 340 -26.76 8.86 -10.64
CA ALA A 340 -27.17 7.64 -9.95
C ALA A 340 -27.89 6.68 -10.90
N SER A 341 -27.65 5.38 -10.74
CA SER A 341 -28.19 4.31 -11.59
C SER A 341 -29.11 3.37 -10.81
N CYS A 342 -30.20 2.92 -11.42
CA CYS A 342 -31.02 1.85 -10.86
C CYS A 342 -30.32 0.48 -11.00
N LEU A 343 -30.19 -0.27 -9.91
CA LEU A 343 -29.55 -1.59 -9.91
C LEU A 343 -30.18 -2.59 -10.90
N LEU A 344 -31.52 -2.54 -11.09
CA LEU A 344 -32.24 -3.50 -11.94
C LEU A 344 -32.48 -3.07 -13.39
N CYS A 345 -32.78 -1.80 -13.65
CA CYS A 345 -33.05 -1.33 -15.01
C CYS A 345 -31.91 -0.51 -15.63
N ARG A 346 -30.82 -0.29 -14.88
CA ARG A 346 -29.64 0.51 -15.27
C ARG A 346 -29.98 1.90 -15.82
N ARG A 347 -31.17 2.43 -15.50
CA ARG A 347 -31.56 3.81 -15.79
C ARG A 347 -30.73 4.74 -14.91
N ARG A 348 -29.88 5.54 -15.56
CA ARG A 348 -29.11 6.63 -14.97
C ARG A 348 -29.97 7.89 -14.85
N VAL A 349 -29.82 8.65 -13.77
CA VAL A 349 -30.42 9.97 -13.52
C VAL A 349 -29.35 10.93 -12.96
N PRO A 350 -29.52 12.26 -13.03
CA PRO A 350 -28.66 13.20 -12.31
C PRO A 350 -28.74 12.94 -10.80
N GLY A 351 -27.63 13.02 -10.07
CA GLY A 351 -27.60 12.73 -8.62
C GLY A 351 -28.49 13.67 -7.80
N LYS A 352 -28.81 14.85 -8.36
CA LYS A 352 -29.78 15.79 -7.81
C LYS A 352 -31.22 15.26 -7.76
N GLU A 353 -31.57 14.27 -8.58
CA GLU A 353 -32.89 13.60 -8.51
C GLU A 353 -33.07 12.69 -7.28
N ILE A 354 -32.00 12.45 -6.51
CA ILE A 354 -32.01 11.65 -5.26
C ILE A 354 -31.48 12.44 -4.04
N GLU A 355 -31.23 13.74 -4.19
CA GLU A 355 -30.72 14.64 -3.13
C GLU A 355 -31.68 14.68 -1.92
N VAL A 356 -32.99 14.71 -2.15
CA VAL A 356 -34.03 14.85 -1.12
C VAL A 356 -34.19 13.57 -0.28
N GLU A 357 -33.95 12.41 -0.88
CA GLU A 357 -33.90 11.11 -0.23
C GLU A 357 -32.61 10.94 0.57
N ILE A 358 -31.44 11.24 -0.01
CA ILE A 358 -30.13 11.17 0.66
C ILE A 358 -30.10 12.09 1.89
N LEU A 359 -30.38 13.39 1.72
CA LEU A 359 -30.40 14.35 2.83
C LEU A 359 -31.49 14.02 3.87
N GLY A 360 -32.52 13.31 3.45
CA GLY A 360 -33.58 12.78 4.30
C GLY A 360 -33.30 11.42 4.94
N ARG A 361 -32.10 10.84 4.75
CA ARG A 361 -31.69 9.49 5.20
C ARG A 361 -32.67 8.37 4.80
N ARG A 362 -33.16 8.42 3.57
CA ARG A 362 -34.05 7.40 2.97
C ARG A 362 -33.39 6.77 1.75
N VAL A 363 -33.65 5.48 1.52
CA VAL A 363 -33.21 4.79 0.31
C VAL A 363 -33.97 5.35 -0.91
N PRO A 364 -33.28 5.93 -1.91
CA PRO A 364 -33.91 6.45 -3.12
C PRO A 364 -34.37 5.32 -4.03
N LEU A 365 -35.62 5.42 -4.50
CA LEU A 365 -36.28 4.37 -5.26
C LEU A 365 -36.48 4.76 -6.73
N CYS A 366 -36.25 3.79 -7.61
CA CYS A 366 -36.44 3.93 -9.04
C CYS A 366 -37.93 4.11 -9.36
N LYS A 367 -38.26 5.32 -9.83
CA LYS A 367 -39.60 5.78 -10.24
C LYS A 367 -40.29 4.91 -11.31
N VAL A 368 -39.56 3.98 -11.94
CA VAL A 368 -40.05 3.09 -13.01
C VAL A 368 -40.12 1.62 -12.58
N CYS A 369 -39.17 1.12 -11.78
CA CYS A 369 -39.21 -0.27 -11.30
C CYS A 369 -40.21 -0.48 -10.16
N ASN A 370 -40.54 0.57 -9.42
CA ASN A 370 -41.48 0.53 -8.30
C ASN A 370 -42.77 1.32 -8.60
N ALA A 371 -43.15 1.41 -9.88
CA ALA A 371 -44.38 2.07 -10.30
C ALA A 371 -45.62 1.24 -9.89
N PRO A 372 -46.75 1.88 -9.52
CA PRO A 372 -47.99 1.15 -9.25
C PRO A 372 -48.46 0.41 -10.50
N GLY A 373 -48.49 -0.92 -10.43
CA GLY A 373 -48.89 -1.80 -11.54
C GLY A 373 -47.75 -2.59 -12.21
N THR A 374 -46.48 -2.33 -11.90
CA THR A 374 -45.39 -3.22 -12.35
C THR A 374 -45.43 -4.54 -11.56
N PRO A 375 -45.53 -5.72 -12.21
CA PRO A 375 -45.47 -7.00 -11.51
C PRO A 375 -44.04 -7.23 -10.97
N PRO A 376 -43.88 -7.83 -9.77
CA PRO A 376 -42.55 -8.09 -9.21
C PRO A 376 -41.78 -9.05 -10.12
N LYS A 377 -40.65 -8.60 -10.66
CA LYS A 377 -39.71 -9.46 -11.40
C LYS A 377 -39.13 -10.48 -10.43
N LYS A 378 -39.65 -11.72 -10.48
CA LYS A 378 -39.13 -12.84 -9.69
C LYS A 378 -37.62 -12.96 -9.90
N THR A 379 -36.85 -12.71 -8.84
CA THR A 379 -35.44 -13.10 -8.78
C THR A 379 -35.37 -14.62 -8.97
N LYS A 380 -34.40 -15.09 -9.77
CA LYS A 380 -34.22 -16.53 -9.97
C LYS A 380 -33.57 -17.12 -8.72
N LYS A 381 -34.36 -17.55 -7.72
CA LYS A 381 -33.85 -18.40 -6.63
C LYS A 381 -33.11 -19.58 -7.28
N SER A 382 -31.82 -19.69 -7.00
CA SER A 382 -31.00 -20.83 -7.42
C SER A 382 -31.55 -22.09 -6.77
N LYS A 383 -31.63 -23.20 -7.52
CA LYS A 383 -32.13 -24.46 -6.98
C LYS A 383 -31.08 -25.07 -6.05
N LYS A 384 -31.17 -24.79 -4.74
CA LYS A 384 -30.50 -25.60 -3.70
C LYS A 384 -30.94 -27.06 -3.89
N LYS A 385 -29.98 -27.98 -3.93
CA LYS A 385 -30.19 -29.38 -4.33
C LYS A 385 -30.70 -30.17 -3.12
N ALA A 386 -31.86 -30.81 -3.23
CA ALA A 386 -32.53 -31.45 -2.10
C ALA A 386 -31.74 -32.64 -1.52
N LYS A 387 -31.76 -32.77 -0.19
CA LYS A 387 -31.29 -33.93 0.58
C LYS A 387 -32.08 -34.00 1.90
N GLY A 388 -32.60 -35.18 2.25
CA GLY A 388 -32.96 -35.51 3.63
C GLY A 388 -34.19 -34.82 4.21
N GLU A 389 -35.35 -35.33 3.82
CA GLU A 389 -36.47 -35.65 4.73
C GLU A 389 -36.07 -35.74 6.23
N TRP A 390 -36.68 -34.90 7.08
CA TRP A 390 -37.37 -35.26 8.33
C TRP A 390 -38.29 -34.08 8.76
N ASP A 391 -39.16 -34.32 9.73
CA ASP A 391 -40.46 -33.66 9.86
C ASP A 391 -40.53 -32.65 11.03
N SER A 392 -40.87 -31.39 10.73
CA SER A 392 -41.29 -30.36 11.70
C SER A 392 -41.94 -29.16 10.99
N ASP A 393 -43.27 -29.02 11.12
CA ASP A 393 -44.02 -27.85 10.62
C ASP A 393 -43.75 -26.60 11.48
N GLU A 394 -42.74 -25.80 11.10
CA GLU A 394 -42.71 -24.37 11.38
C GLU A 394 -42.83 -23.61 10.05
N GLU A 395 -43.87 -22.78 9.91
CA GLU A 395 -44.07 -21.95 8.72
C GLU A 395 -43.06 -20.81 8.71
N ASP A 396 -41.89 -21.08 8.12
CA ASP A 396 -40.87 -20.10 7.78
C ASP A 396 -41.50 -19.01 6.87
N GLU A 397 -42.01 -17.93 7.47
CA GLU A 397 -42.28 -16.67 6.79
C GLU A 397 -40.94 -16.07 6.35
N SER A 398 -40.37 -16.67 5.29
CA SER A 398 -39.21 -16.19 4.53
C SER A 398 -39.49 -14.77 4.09
N ASP A 399 -39.07 -13.83 4.92
CA ASP A 399 -39.38 -12.41 4.81
C ASP A 399 -39.12 -11.91 3.37
N GLY A 400 -39.99 -11.02 2.92
CA GLY A 400 -39.82 -10.41 1.60
C GLY A 400 -38.47 -9.68 1.53
N PRO A 401 -37.83 -9.55 0.35
CA PRO A 401 -36.63 -8.74 0.26
C PRO A 401 -36.90 -7.35 0.85
N THR A 402 -36.14 -6.99 1.88
CA THR A 402 -36.40 -5.88 2.82
C THR A 402 -36.59 -4.53 2.13
N TYR A 403 -36.10 -4.42 0.88
CA TYR A 403 -36.23 -3.25 0.04
C TYR A 403 -36.94 -3.60 -1.29
N PRO A 404 -37.81 -2.70 -1.80
CA PRO A 404 -38.48 -2.91 -3.07
C PRO A 404 -37.46 -2.94 -4.22
N PRO A 405 -37.69 -3.76 -5.25
CA PRO A 405 -36.65 -4.25 -6.14
C PRO A 405 -35.87 -3.15 -6.90
N GLY A 406 -36.48 -2.00 -7.17
CA GLY A 406 -35.83 -0.90 -7.87
C GLY A 406 -35.09 0.08 -6.96
N ILE A 407 -33.96 -0.29 -6.36
CA ILE A 407 -33.09 0.66 -5.64
C ILE A 407 -32.33 1.54 -6.67
N MET A 408 -32.14 2.82 -6.35
CA MET A 408 -31.14 3.69 -6.99
C MET A 408 -29.83 3.67 -6.18
N LYS A 409 -28.68 3.72 -6.85
CA LYS A 409 -27.34 3.81 -6.25
C LYS A 409 -26.59 4.97 -6.94
N PRO A 410 -25.86 5.86 -6.23
CA PRO A 410 -24.94 6.80 -6.87
C PRO A 410 -23.94 6.06 -7.75
N ASP A 411 -23.45 6.71 -8.81
CA ASP A 411 -22.42 6.15 -9.68
C ASP A 411 -21.01 6.31 -9.05
N ILE A 412 -20.91 5.87 -7.79
CA ILE A 412 -19.69 5.66 -6.99
C ILE A 412 -19.30 4.19 -7.17
N ILE A 413 -18.02 3.89 -7.41
CA ILE A 413 -17.51 2.52 -7.48
C ILE A 413 -17.47 1.92 -6.08
N PHE A 414 -18.09 0.75 -5.93
CA PHE A 414 -18.11 -0.02 -4.67
C PHE A 414 -17.10 -1.16 -4.77
N PHE A 415 -16.68 -1.72 -3.63
CA PHE A 415 -15.90 -2.95 -3.62
C PHE A 415 -16.70 -4.06 -4.35
N GLY A 416 -16.00 -4.83 -5.20
CA GLY A 416 -16.62 -5.79 -6.12
C GLY A 416 -17.25 -5.20 -7.39
N GLU A 417 -17.22 -3.89 -7.64
CA GLU A 417 -17.56 -3.29 -8.95
C GLU A 417 -16.31 -2.94 -9.77
N LYS A 418 -16.34 -3.22 -11.09
CA LYS A 418 -15.26 -2.79 -12.00
C LYS A 418 -15.25 -1.26 -12.10
N LEU A 419 -14.05 -0.67 -12.06
CA LEU A 419 -13.83 0.75 -12.41
C LEU A 419 -14.23 1.03 -13.87
N SER A 420 -14.41 2.33 -14.17
CA SER A 420 -14.67 2.83 -15.52
C SER A 420 -13.44 2.69 -16.42
N ASP A 421 -13.65 2.22 -17.65
CA ASP A 421 -12.59 2.08 -18.66
C ASP A 421 -11.86 3.42 -18.96
N GLU A 422 -12.48 4.56 -18.65
CA GLU A 422 -11.89 5.90 -18.74
C GLU A 422 -10.64 6.08 -17.86
N PHE A 423 -10.58 5.41 -16.71
CA PHE A 423 -9.40 5.39 -15.83
C PHE A 423 -8.21 4.73 -16.53
N ASP A 424 -8.40 3.49 -17.00
CA ASP A 424 -7.38 2.68 -17.67
C ASP A 424 -6.84 3.40 -18.93
N ASN A 425 -7.76 3.85 -19.79
CA ASN A 425 -7.44 4.55 -21.04
C ASN A 425 -6.70 5.89 -20.78
N SER A 426 -7.04 6.61 -19.72
CA SER A 426 -6.32 7.84 -19.36
C SER A 426 -4.94 7.53 -18.81
N LEU A 427 -4.80 6.50 -17.97
CA LEU A 427 -3.53 6.12 -17.35
C LEU A 427 -2.51 5.62 -18.37
N GLU A 428 -2.94 4.87 -19.39
CA GLU A 428 -2.09 4.46 -20.51
C GLU A 428 -1.54 5.66 -21.30
N GLN A 429 -2.40 6.64 -21.59
CA GLN A 429 -2.00 7.87 -22.29
C GLN A 429 -1.05 8.72 -21.44
N ASP A 430 -1.42 8.97 -20.18
CA ASP A 430 -0.72 9.88 -19.28
C ASP A 430 0.66 9.31 -18.85
N ARG A 431 0.79 7.98 -18.68
CA ARG A 431 2.07 7.28 -18.42
C ARG A 431 3.17 7.69 -19.39
N ASN A 432 2.82 7.82 -20.66
CA ASN A 432 3.78 8.06 -21.75
C ASN A 432 4.26 9.51 -21.84
N ILE A 433 3.64 10.43 -21.10
CA ILE A 433 3.91 11.88 -21.23
C ILE A 433 4.14 12.62 -19.91
N VAL A 434 3.74 12.08 -18.74
CA VAL A 434 3.97 12.71 -17.43
C VAL A 434 5.43 13.16 -17.21
N ASP A 435 5.63 14.35 -16.62
CA ASP A 435 6.97 14.86 -16.25
C ASP A 435 7.14 15.25 -14.77
N LEU A 436 6.11 14.99 -13.95
CA LEU A 436 6.15 15.07 -12.48
C LEU A 436 4.93 14.35 -11.87
N LEU A 437 5.12 13.57 -10.80
CA LEU A 437 4.06 13.08 -9.94
C LEU A 437 4.02 13.90 -8.63
N ILE A 438 2.81 14.31 -8.21
CA ILE A 438 2.56 14.87 -6.87
C ILE A 438 1.45 14.05 -6.21
N VAL A 439 1.71 13.47 -5.04
CA VAL A 439 0.73 12.75 -4.23
C VAL A 439 0.30 13.65 -3.08
N ILE A 440 -0.99 13.92 -2.92
CA ILE A 440 -1.52 14.85 -1.89
C ILE A 440 -2.62 14.19 -1.06
N GLY A 441 -2.45 14.14 0.26
CA GLY A 441 -3.54 13.82 1.21
C GLY A 441 -4.11 12.40 1.10
N THR A 442 -3.29 11.41 0.76
CA THR A 442 -3.72 10.00 0.69
C THR A 442 -2.75 9.07 1.42
N SER A 443 -3.24 7.88 1.77
CA SER A 443 -2.45 6.77 2.32
C SER A 443 -2.03 5.73 1.28
N LEU A 444 -2.51 5.83 0.02
CA LEU A 444 -2.26 4.88 -1.08
C LEU A 444 -2.44 3.39 -0.69
N LYS A 445 -3.44 3.09 0.14
CA LYS A 445 -3.82 1.72 0.56
C LYS A 445 -4.96 1.09 -0.27
N VAL A 446 -5.38 1.68 -1.39
CA VAL A 446 -6.56 1.23 -2.15
C VAL A 446 -6.21 1.17 -3.63
N ALA A 447 -6.20 -0.04 -4.17
CA ALA A 447 -6.09 -0.33 -5.59
C ALA A 447 -7.36 0.14 -6.34
N PRO A 448 -7.27 0.47 -7.64
CA PRO A 448 -6.07 0.53 -8.47
C PRO A 448 -5.33 1.88 -8.38
N VAL A 449 -5.79 2.80 -7.53
CA VAL A 449 -5.20 4.16 -7.45
C VAL A 449 -3.84 4.14 -6.73
N ALA A 450 -3.62 3.22 -5.80
CA ALA A 450 -2.30 2.92 -5.26
C ALA A 450 -1.28 2.55 -6.37
N ASP A 451 -1.75 1.82 -7.38
CA ASP A 451 -0.91 1.15 -8.39
C ASP A 451 -0.54 2.05 -9.56
N ILE A 452 -1.13 3.26 -9.64
CA ILE A 452 -0.70 4.33 -10.54
C ILE A 452 0.82 4.52 -10.47
N LEU A 453 1.43 4.41 -9.29
CA LEU A 453 2.87 4.56 -9.09
C LEU A 453 3.68 3.45 -9.81
N SER A 454 3.21 2.20 -9.77
CA SER A 454 3.75 1.07 -10.55
C SER A 454 3.51 1.25 -12.07
N HIS A 455 2.51 2.06 -12.42
CA HIS A 455 2.17 2.42 -13.79
C HIS A 455 2.89 3.67 -14.33
N LEU A 456 3.79 4.33 -13.59
CA LEU A 456 4.61 5.43 -14.12
C LEU A 456 6.07 4.98 -14.42
N PRO A 457 6.79 5.65 -15.35
CA PRO A 457 8.22 5.44 -15.53
C PRO A 457 9.00 5.83 -14.27
N HIS A 458 9.94 5.00 -13.82
CA HIS A 458 10.65 5.23 -12.56
C HIS A 458 11.50 6.52 -12.58
N SER A 459 11.98 6.94 -13.75
CA SER A 459 12.67 8.22 -13.97
C SER A 459 11.82 9.49 -13.75
N VAL A 460 10.48 9.37 -13.62
CA VAL A 460 9.59 10.50 -13.31
C VAL A 460 9.79 10.92 -11.84
N PRO A 461 10.02 12.21 -11.55
CA PRO A 461 10.16 12.68 -10.17
C PRO A 461 8.84 12.57 -9.38
N GLN A 462 8.93 12.21 -8.10
CA GLN A 462 7.79 12.00 -7.21
C GLN A 462 7.86 12.88 -5.95
N ILE A 463 6.82 13.66 -5.69
CA ILE A 463 6.67 14.50 -4.49
C ILE A 463 5.50 13.95 -3.66
N LEU A 464 5.69 13.75 -2.36
CA LEU A 464 4.62 13.42 -1.40
C LEU A 464 4.30 14.63 -0.52
N ILE A 465 3.02 14.96 -0.40
CA ILE A 465 2.44 15.94 0.52
C ILE A 465 1.38 15.22 1.37
N ASN A 466 1.67 14.88 2.62
CA ASN A 466 0.71 14.17 3.45
C ASN A 466 0.94 14.40 4.95
N LYS A 467 -0.07 14.15 5.79
CA LYS A 467 0.08 14.29 7.25
C LYS A 467 1.01 13.24 7.86
N THR A 468 1.03 12.04 7.28
CA THR A 468 1.76 10.86 7.75
C THR A 468 2.68 10.27 6.66
N PRO A 469 3.79 9.61 7.01
CA PRO A 469 4.66 8.93 6.04
C PRO A 469 4.00 7.67 5.46
N ILE A 470 4.19 7.43 4.17
CA ILE A 470 3.74 6.22 3.47
C ILE A 470 4.93 5.27 3.32
N ARG A 471 4.85 4.06 3.89
CA ARG A 471 6.02 3.15 4.01
C ARG A 471 6.28 2.29 2.77
N HIS A 472 5.27 2.03 1.94
CA HIS A 472 5.34 1.12 0.79
C HIS A 472 5.68 1.82 -0.53
N ILE A 473 6.15 3.07 -0.48
CA ILE A 473 6.55 3.89 -1.63
C ILE A 473 7.86 4.61 -1.32
N ASN A 474 8.56 5.10 -2.34
CA ASN A 474 9.87 5.75 -2.21
C ASN A 474 9.89 7.09 -2.99
N PRO A 475 9.27 8.17 -2.47
CA PRO A 475 9.17 9.46 -3.13
C PRO A 475 10.50 10.21 -3.07
N ASP A 476 10.74 11.11 -4.01
CA ASP A 476 12.02 11.84 -4.08
C ASP A 476 12.08 12.98 -3.08
N ILE A 477 10.93 13.60 -2.79
CA ILE A 477 10.77 14.67 -1.80
C ILE A 477 9.52 14.35 -0.97
N VAL A 478 9.62 14.39 0.36
CA VAL A 478 8.53 14.09 1.28
C VAL A 478 8.27 15.30 2.18
N LEU A 479 7.10 15.91 2.04
CA LEU A 479 6.64 17.04 2.83
C LEU A 479 5.54 16.54 3.78
N LEU A 480 5.84 16.48 5.08
CA LEU A 480 4.92 16.00 6.11
C LEU A 480 4.28 17.16 6.86
N GLY A 481 2.96 17.12 7.05
CA GLY A 481 2.20 18.16 7.77
C GLY A 481 0.77 18.32 7.25
N ASN A 482 0.12 19.42 7.62
CA ASN A 482 -1.15 19.81 7.02
C ASN A 482 -0.95 20.12 5.51
N ALA A 483 -1.75 19.49 4.64
CA ALA A 483 -1.60 19.63 3.20
C ALA A 483 -1.85 21.07 2.71
N ASP A 484 -2.80 21.79 3.32
CA ASP A 484 -3.10 23.18 2.94
C ASP A 484 -1.93 24.13 3.29
N ASP A 485 -1.32 24.01 4.46
CA ASP A 485 -0.19 24.86 4.88
C ASP A 485 1.04 24.62 3.98
N ILE A 486 1.29 23.36 3.61
CA ILE A 486 2.34 22.99 2.64
C ILE A 486 2.05 23.60 1.26
N VAL A 487 0.80 23.49 0.79
CA VAL A 487 0.36 24.01 -0.51
C VAL A 487 0.44 25.54 -0.56
N ILE A 488 0.04 26.25 0.51
CA ILE A 488 0.16 27.70 0.62
C ILE A 488 1.64 28.11 0.50
N ASN A 489 2.54 27.47 1.25
CA ASN A 489 3.96 27.80 1.18
C ASN A 489 4.61 27.47 -0.18
N LEU A 490 4.15 26.42 -0.87
CA LEU A 490 4.56 26.15 -2.24
C LEU A 490 4.06 27.24 -3.21
N CYS A 491 2.83 27.76 -3.03
CA CYS A 491 2.29 28.87 -3.82
C CYS A 491 3.10 30.17 -3.62
N GLU A 492 3.42 30.52 -2.37
CA GLU A 492 4.29 31.65 -2.02
C GLU A 492 5.65 31.55 -2.73
N GLN A 493 6.33 30.41 -2.65
CA GLN A 493 7.63 30.18 -3.28
C GLN A 493 7.56 30.05 -4.82
N LEU A 494 6.39 29.74 -5.38
CA LEU A 494 6.14 29.77 -6.82
C LEU A 494 5.88 31.19 -7.33
N GLY A 495 5.34 32.08 -6.49
CA GLY A 495 4.81 33.39 -6.85
C GLY A 495 3.38 33.30 -7.40
N TRP A 496 2.57 32.39 -6.85
CA TRP A 496 1.18 32.14 -7.26
C TRP A 496 0.20 32.59 -6.17
N GLU A 497 -0.79 33.40 -6.54
CA GLU A 497 -1.84 33.85 -5.63
C GLU A 497 -3.01 32.85 -5.61
N LEU A 498 -3.39 32.38 -4.42
CA LEU A 498 -4.59 31.57 -4.22
C LEU A 498 -5.84 32.47 -4.27
N PRO A 499 -6.92 32.07 -4.94
CA PRO A 499 -8.15 32.84 -4.96
C PRO A 499 -8.78 32.92 -3.55
N PRO A 500 -9.39 34.06 -3.17
CA PRO A 500 -10.04 34.19 -1.87
C PRO A 500 -11.14 33.12 -1.70
N PRO A 501 -11.35 32.58 -0.48
CA PRO A 501 -12.35 31.56 -0.25
C PRO A 501 -13.76 32.11 -0.53
N ASP A 502 -14.56 31.34 -1.28
CA ASP A 502 -15.93 31.72 -1.59
C ASP A 502 -16.78 31.89 -0.32
N PRO A 503 -17.72 32.86 -0.30
CA PRO A 503 -18.60 33.06 0.84
C PRO A 503 -19.50 31.83 1.03
N ALA A 504 -19.32 31.15 2.17
CA ALA A 504 -20.03 29.91 2.49
C ALA A 504 -21.57 30.03 2.31
N PRO A 505 -22.24 28.99 1.78
CA PRO A 505 -23.66 29.05 1.48
C PRO A 505 -24.51 29.33 2.73
N PRO A 506 -25.61 30.10 2.61
CA PRO A 506 -26.42 30.52 3.75
C PRO A 506 -27.03 29.30 4.45
N THR A 507 -26.73 29.15 5.74
CA THR A 507 -27.10 27.98 6.53
C THR A 507 -28.62 27.83 6.65
N ILE A 508 -29.19 26.84 5.95
CA ILE A 508 -30.62 26.56 6.02
C ILE A 508 -30.93 25.91 7.38
N ASN A 509 -31.62 26.64 8.24
CA ASN A 509 -32.03 26.18 9.58
C ASN A 509 -33.18 25.16 9.51
N LEU A 510 -32.87 23.91 9.12
CA LEU A 510 -33.75 22.78 9.41
C LEU A 510 -33.56 22.37 10.89
N THR A 511 -34.57 22.66 11.70
CA THR A 511 -34.63 22.27 13.12
C THR A 511 -34.73 20.75 13.24
N GLY A 512 -33.63 20.09 13.61
CA GLY A 512 -33.60 18.63 13.78
C GLY A 512 -32.21 17.98 13.93
N ARG A 513 -31.11 18.67 13.63
CA ARG A 513 -29.76 18.14 13.90
C ARG A 513 -29.43 18.16 15.40
N LEU A 514 -28.85 17.07 15.89
CA LEU A 514 -28.01 17.08 17.09
C LEU A 514 -26.89 18.10 16.91
N GLN A 515 -26.52 18.82 17.97
CA GLN A 515 -25.35 19.70 17.94
C GLN A 515 -24.09 18.83 17.82
N PRO A 516 -23.06 19.23 17.04
CA PRO A 516 -21.74 18.62 17.19
C PRO A 516 -21.28 18.77 18.65
N PRO A 517 -20.50 17.82 19.18
CA PRO A 517 -20.05 17.87 20.58
C PRO A 517 -19.34 19.20 20.84
N ARG A 518 -19.77 19.91 21.90
CA ARG A 518 -19.33 21.28 22.15
C ARG A 518 -17.83 21.31 22.42
N GLY A 519 -17.07 21.84 21.46
CA GLY A 519 -15.66 22.14 21.62
C GLY A 519 -15.43 22.99 22.88
N ASN A 520 -14.34 22.68 23.59
CA ASN A 520 -13.97 23.29 24.86
C ASN A 520 -13.95 24.83 24.73
N PRO A 521 -14.59 25.64 25.61
CA PRO A 521 -14.89 27.06 25.35
C PRO A 521 -13.72 28.05 25.15
N ASN A 522 -12.48 27.59 25.06
CA ASN A 522 -11.28 28.41 24.86
C ASN A 522 -10.94 28.72 23.39
N THR A 523 -11.59 28.10 22.40
CA THR A 523 -11.39 28.42 20.97
C THR A 523 -12.07 29.75 20.60
N LYS A 524 -11.45 30.87 21.01
CA LYS A 524 -11.87 32.22 20.60
C LYS A 524 -11.83 32.35 19.08
N LYS A 525 -13.01 32.60 18.52
CA LYS A 525 -13.26 33.03 17.14
C LYS A 525 -12.29 34.15 16.71
N ARG A 526 -11.23 33.82 15.97
CA ARG A 526 -10.38 34.79 15.28
C ARG A 526 -10.90 34.98 13.85
N VAL A 527 -11.23 36.22 13.54
CA VAL A 527 -11.55 36.70 12.20
C VAL A 527 -10.31 37.48 11.74
N SER A 528 -9.84 37.19 10.52
CA SER A 528 -8.81 37.89 9.73
C SER A 528 -8.03 39.03 10.41
N GLU A 529 -6.76 38.78 10.75
CA GLU A 529 -5.63 39.75 10.65
C GLU A 529 -4.28 39.19 11.13
N GLU A 530 -4.25 38.03 11.81
CA GLU A 530 -3.00 37.36 12.15
C GLU A 530 -2.52 36.46 11.01
N ILE A 531 -1.48 36.92 10.31
CA ILE A 531 -0.55 36.04 9.60
C ILE A 531 0.01 35.06 10.63
N ILE A 532 -0.11 33.76 10.36
CA ILE A 532 0.44 32.74 11.24
C ILE A 532 1.97 32.80 11.10
N GLU A 533 2.69 33.21 12.15
CA GLU A 533 4.12 32.90 12.30
C GLU A 533 4.24 31.38 12.55
N SER A 534 4.05 30.60 11.49
CA SER A 534 4.25 29.16 11.48
C SER A 534 5.74 28.87 11.55
N ASP A 535 6.17 27.99 12.45
CA ASP A 535 7.56 27.55 12.51
C ASP A 535 8.05 27.10 11.12
N PRO A 536 9.23 27.57 10.65
CA PRO A 536 9.71 27.29 9.31
C PRO A 536 9.94 25.77 9.13
N PRO A 537 9.65 25.22 7.93
CA PRO A 537 9.66 23.77 7.74
C PRO A 537 11.03 23.16 8.01
N ARG A 538 11.08 22.20 8.94
CA ARG A 538 12.33 21.57 9.43
C ARG A 538 12.69 20.38 8.55
N GLN A 539 13.87 20.42 7.94
CA GLN A 539 14.47 19.23 7.31
C GLN A 539 14.88 18.20 8.38
N VAL A 540 14.62 16.92 8.13
CA VAL A 540 15.05 15.83 9.02
C VAL A 540 16.51 15.51 8.74
N GLY A 541 17.41 16.30 9.34
CA GLY A 541 18.86 16.25 9.09
C GLY A 541 19.20 16.60 7.65
N ASP A 542 19.95 15.74 6.96
CA ASP A 542 20.29 15.87 5.54
C ASP A 542 19.31 15.15 4.59
N SER A 543 18.26 14.52 5.13
CA SER A 543 17.35 13.67 4.37
C SER A 543 16.38 14.43 3.45
N HIS A 544 15.62 13.69 2.65
CA HIS A 544 14.61 14.22 1.73
C HIS A 544 13.24 14.51 2.40
N VAL A 545 13.19 14.43 3.73
CA VAL A 545 11.96 14.56 4.53
C VAL A 545 11.95 15.93 5.21
N TRP A 546 10.85 16.66 5.03
CA TRP A 546 10.60 17.98 5.61
C TRP A 546 9.34 17.95 6.46
N LEU A 547 9.40 18.59 7.63
CA LEU A 547 8.31 18.64 8.59
C LEU A 547 7.76 20.06 8.69
N PHE A 548 6.48 20.20 8.38
CA PHE A 548 5.67 21.37 8.64
C PHE A 548 4.93 21.19 9.99
N PRO A 549 4.36 22.26 10.58
CA PRO A 549 3.50 22.14 11.75
C PRO A 549 2.39 21.08 11.56
N GLY A 550 2.14 20.29 12.60
CA GLY A 550 1.11 19.23 12.58
C GLY A 550 1.50 17.92 11.87
N ALA A 551 2.78 17.72 11.51
CA ALA A 551 3.27 16.45 10.95
C ALA A 551 3.18 15.28 11.95
N GLU A 552 2.62 14.14 11.51
CA GLU A 552 2.40 12.95 12.34
C GLU A 552 3.30 11.79 11.88
N GLY A 553 4.58 11.86 12.26
CA GLY A 553 5.60 10.89 11.85
C GLY A 553 5.65 9.56 12.63
N GLY A 554 5.16 9.54 13.87
CA GLY A 554 5.15 8.37 14.75
C GLY A 554 6.53 7.71 14.96
N LYS A 555 6.54 6.39 15.29
CA LYS A 555 7.76 5.56 15.43
C LYS A 555 8.71 5.71 14.24
N TRP A 556 8.17 5.76 13.01
CA TRP A 556 8.96 5.86 11.78
C TRP A 556 9.83 7.13 11.72
N LEU A 557 9.30 8.29 12.10
CA LEU A 557 10.08 9.53 12.10
C LEU A 557 11.16 9.51 13.20
N SER A 558 10.84 8.99 14.38
CA SER A 558 11.82 8.81 15.46
C SER A 558 12.95 7.85 15.07
N ASP A 559 12.64 6.79 14.31
CA ASP A 559 13.64 5.83 13.84
C ASP A 559 14.47 6.41 12.68
N LEU A 560 13.87 7.22 11.79
CA LEU A 560 14.61 8.00 10.79
C LEU A 560 15.55 9.03 11.44
N GLU A 561 15.10 9.75 12.47
CA GLU A 561 15.95 10.71 13.21
C GLU A 561 17.14 10.01 13.89
N LYS A 562 16.93 8.84 14.51
CA LYS A 562 18.02 8.00 15.06
C LYS A 562 19.01 7.55 13.98
N GLU A 563 18.51 7.14 12.82
CA GLU A 563 19.34 6.63 11.71
C GLU A 563 20.18 7.74 11.08
N VAL A 564 19.63 8.96 10.93
CA VAL A 564 20.39 10.12 10.44
C VAL A 564 21.42 10.57 11.48
N GLU A 565 21.06 10.61 12.78
CA GLU A 565 21.99 10.87 13.89
C GLU A 565 23.13 9.83 13.95
N ARG A 566 22.84 8.55 13.69
CA ARG A 566 23.84 7.47 13.60
C ARG A 566 24.83 7.74 12.45
N ARG A 567 24.32 8.06 11.26
CA ARG A 567 25.14 8.39 10.07
C ARG A 567 26.01 9.63 10.27
N ALA A 568 25.48 10.66 10.95
CA ALA A 568 26.24 11.85 11.32
C ALA A 568 27.43 11.47 12.22
N ARG A 569 27.18 10.73 13.31
CA ARG A 569 28.21 10.26 14.25
C ARG A 569 29.26 9.35 13.60
N GLU A 570 28.85 8.48 12.67
CA GLU A 570 29.78 7.63 11.91
C GLU A 570 30.67 8.46 10.97
N THR A 571 30.11 9.49 10.34
CA THR A 571 30.85 10.43 9.48
C THR A 571 31.83 11.27 10.30
N GLU A 572 31.39 11.83 11.44
CA GLU A 572 32.26 12.57 12.37
C GLU A 572 33.37 11.66 12.93
N GLY A 573 33.04 10.44 13.35
CA GLY A 573 34.00 9.44 13.81
C GLY A 573 35.07 9.11 12.76
N ALA A 574 34.67 8.94 11.49
CA ALA A 574 35.60 8.71 10.38
C ALA A 574 36.52 9.91 10.10
N THR A 575 36.04 11.16 10.26
CA THR A 575 36.90 12.35 10.15
C THR A 575 37.85 12.49 11.34
N SER A 576 37.39 12.18 12.56
CA SER A 576 38.19 12.22 13.79
C SER A 576 39.32 11.19 13.78
N ALA A 577 39.05 9.96 13.31
CA ALA A 577 40.05 8.91 13.16
C ALA A 577 41.21 9.29 12.22
N ASN A 578 40.92 10.06 11.16
CA ASN A 578 41.94 10.57 10.23
C ASN A 578 42.70 11.82 10.73
N GLY A 579 42.28 12.42 11.85
CA GLY A 579 43.00 13.55 12.48
C GLY A 579 44.21 13.13 13.33
N ALA A 580 44.35 11.84 13.65
CA ALA A 580 45.21 11.35 14.74
C ALA A 580 46.62 10.87 14.32
N MET A 581 47.28 11.52 13.35
CA MET A 581 48.72 11.32 13.07
C MET A 581 49.55 12.54 13.46
N SER A 582 49.75 12.72 14.77
CA SER A 582 50.59 13.77 15.34
C SER A 582 52.08 13.55 15.08
N ILE A 583 52.67 14.35 14.19
CA ILE A 583 54.13 14.41 13.97
C ILE A 583 54.79 15.13 15.16
N PRO A 584 55.87 14.59 15.77
CA PRO A 584 56.51 15.21 16.93
C PRO A 584 57.26 16.51 16.59
N PRO A 585 57.34 17.48 17.52
CA PRO A 585 57.84 18.82 17.24
C PRO A 585 59.38 18.87 17.14
N THR A 586 59.87 19.47 16.06
CA THR A 586 61.28 19.87 15.94
C THR A 586 61.45 21.36 16.28
N ARG A 587 62.58 21.72 16.91
CA ARG A 587 62.84 23.09 17.38
C ARG A 587 63.02 24.07 16.23
N GLY A 588 62.34 25.21 16.29
CA GLY A 588 62.48 26.29 15.32
C GLY A 588 63.80 27.06 15.42
N SER A 589 64.22 27.63 14.29
CA SER A 589 65.20 28.72 14.18
C SER A 589 64.74 29.74 13.13
N SER A 590 65.33 30.93 13.13
CA SER A 590 64.74 32.17 12.56
C SER A 590 64.71 32.24 11.01
N PRO A 591 63.85 33.11 10.43
CA PRO A 591 63.52 33.09 9.00
C PRO A 591 64.44 33.95 8.12
N THR A 592 64.53 33.61 6.83
CA THR A 592 64.89 34.53 5.74
C THR A 592 64.08 34.25 4.47
N SER A 593 63.94 35.26 3.61
CA SER A 593 63.06 35.28 2.43
C SER A 593 63.74 34.78 1.14
N ARG A 594 62.97 34.19 0.20
CA ARG A 594 62.86 34.69 -1.19
C ARG A 594 61.81 33.96 -2.06
N SER A 595 61.60 34.50 -3.25
CA SER A 595 60.57 34.21 -4.25
C SER A 595 60.99 33.23 -5.37
N ALA A 596 60.11 32.31 -5.75
CA ALA A 596 59.87 31.76 -7.09
C ALA A 596 58.83 30.60 -6.95
N SER A 597 57.89 30.25 -7.84
CA SER A 597 57.50 30.54 -9.24
C SER A 597 57.53 29.27 -10.10
N LEU A 598 56.51 29.11 -10.96
CA LEU A 598 56.33 28.16 -12.08
C LEU A 598 55.91 26.68 -11.83
N THR A 599 54.90 26.29 -12.62
CA THR A 599 54.58 24.96 -13.21
C THR A 599 54.28 23.75 -12.28
N ARG A 600 53.12 23.07 -12.33
CA ARG A 600 52.29 22.48 -13.43
C ARG A 600 52.73 21.05 -13.79
N GLU A 601 52.00 20.01 -13.32
CA GLU A 601 51.32 19.00 -14.17
C GLU A 601 50.57 17.86 -13.42
N VAL A 602 49.29 17.68 -13.82
CA VAL A 602 48.52 16.44 -14.04
C VAL A 602 48.97 15.09 -13.43
N LYS A 603 48.05 14.40 -12.73
CA LYS A 603 47.82 12.93 -12.84
C LYS A 603 46.43 12.49 -12.36
N LYS A 604 46.00 11.27 -12.73
CA LYS A 604 44.63 10.71 -12.59
C LYS A 604 44.53 9.54 -11.59
N ALA A 605 43.44 9.50 -10.83
CA ALA A 605 42.75 8.36 -10.18
C ALA A 605 41.40 8.91 -9.62
N ARG A 606 40.23 8.26 -9.53
CA ARG A 606 39.64 6.97 -10.00
C ARG A 606 40.18 5.65 -9.43
N ILE A 607 39.22 4.79 -9.03
CA ILE A 607 39.33 3.44 -8.45
C ILE A 607 39.81 3.53 -6.99
N ILE A 608 39.18 2.87 -6.01
CA ILE A 608 38.13 1.83 -6.08
C ILE A 608 36.73 2.45 -6.13
#